data_AF-A0A946ISL5-F1
#
_entry.id   AF-A0A946ISL5-F1
#
_cell.length_a   1.000
_cell.length_b   1.000
_cell.length_c   1.000
_cell.angle_alpha   90.00
_cell.angle_beta   90.00
_cell.angle_gamma   90.00
#
_symmetry.space_group_name_H-M   'P 1'
#
loop_
_entity.id
_entity.type
_entity.pdbx_description
1 polymer ?
#
loop_
_entity_poly.entity_id
_entity_poly.type
_entity_poly.pdbx_seq_one_letter_code
_entity_poly.pdbx_strand_id
1 'polypeptide(L)'
;MIGKILNFKGLKFKCRLGQIACFAAVWAFSAGIIISGSSWAQTVPSAAEPQRLEKRFEQPQVPGSVMEPEVPETKSYSPPKDLKKIRFILKKIEVKGSTVYSHNAFKRWQKRFIDKKVSLALVYRFAEKITTKYRNDGYLLSRAIVVPQKIKNGVVTIQVVEGYIGNLKIRGPVKGSKLFLKSYGKGLLRSSPLKAMDLERYLLLIDDLPGVSVESVLVPSKDEPGASELILTLKHKDMDANAGLDNRGSKFNGPIQIRGGANANSALGVYDRLGIQTIFTSSPDELFFFNGFGEIPISSEGTKLFLSGSFSKSEPGSSLKQFEVEGDSNSVTVRVSHPFIRSRGKNLKGHFGFTSRNSETDLLGANITKDRLRILNMGMAYDFVDRFRGVNLISVDLAKGIDFLNATGAGSANLSRADGRSDFTKLSGDLLRLQQLG
;
A
#
# COMPACT_ATOMS: atom_id res chain seq x y z
N MET A 1 6.97 71.45 -4.18
CA MET A 1 6.88 72.70 -4.96
C MET A 1 5.64 72.58 -5.82
N ILE A 2 4.50 73.07 -5.33
CA ILE A 2 4.00 74.45 -5.51
C ILE A 2 3.89 74.81 -7.00
N GLY A 3 2.66 75.03 -7.43
CA GLY A 3 2.37 75.91 -8.56
C GLY A 3 1.22 75.36 -9.41
N LYS A 4 -0.03 75.78 -9.20
CA LYS A 4 -0.62 77.02 -9.75
C LYS A 4 -0.89 76.88 -11.26
N ILE A 5 -1.97 77.37 -11.87
CA ILE A 5 -3.24 78.01 -11.50
C ILE A 5 -3.88 78.33 -12.86
N LEU A 6 -5.22 78.29 -12.95
CA LEU A 6 -6.12 78.95 -13.92
C LEU A 6 -5.90 78.86 -15.45
N ASN A 7 -6.97 78.49 -16.16
CA ASN A 7 -7.82 79.36 -17.03
C ASN A 7 -8.53 78.48 -18.09
N PHE A 8 -9.87 78.39 -18.10
CA PHE A 8 -10.91 79.28 -18.64
C PHE A 8 -11.36 78.92 -20.07
N LYS A 9 -12.69 78.75 -20.20
CA LYS A 9 -13.56 78.91 -21.38
C LYS A 9 -13.35 78.01 -22.61
N GLY A 10 -14.34 77.13 -22.80
CA GLY A 10 -15.32 77.38 -23.88
C GLY A 10 -15.33 76.43 -25.07
N LEU A 11 -16.55 75.93 -25.34
CA LEU A 11 -17.12 75.55 -26.63
C LEU A 11 -16.99 74.09 -27.14
N LYS A 12 -18.10 73.37 -26.90
CA LYS A 12 -18.87 72.44 -27.77
C LYS A 12 -18.10 71.49 -28.70
N PHE A 13 -18.31 70.18 -28.52
CA PHE A 13 -18.63 69.27 -29.62
C PHE A 13 -19.43 68.04 -29.14
N LYS A 14 -20.41 67.63 -29.95
CA LYS A 14 -21.21 66.42 -29.80
C LYS A 14 -20.33 65.17 -29.98
N CYS A 15 -20.70 64.11 -29.25
CA CYS A 15 -20.98 62.74 -29.74
C CYS A 15 -20.26 61.62 -28.95
N ARG A 16 -21.09 60.74 -28.37
CA ARG A 16 -20.93 59.30 -28.11
C ARG A 16 -19.63 58.80 -27.48
N LEU A 17 -19.73 58.23 -26.28
CA LEU A 17 -19.79 56.79 -25.98
C LEU A 17 -19.38 56.58 -24.50
N GLY A 18 -19.91 55.55 -23.83
CA GLY A 18 -19.21 54.96 -22.68
C GLY A 18 -19.99 54.94 -21.37
N GLN A 19 -20.31 53.71 -20.96
CA GLN A 19 -20.82 53.31 -19.66
C GLN A 19 -19.88 53.69 -18.51
N ILE A 20 -20.42 53.86 -17.29
CA ILE A 20 -20.02 53.17 -16.03
C ILE A 20 -20.34 54.05 -14.80
N ALA A 21 -21.27 53.51 -14.00
CA ALA A 21 -21.33 53.43 -12.54
C ALA A 21 -21.31 54.68 -11.61
N CYS A 22 -22.34 54.67 -10.76
CA CYS A 22 -22.32 54.87 -9.30
C CYS A 22 -21.98 56.26 -8.72
N PHE A 23 -22.94 56.88 -8.03
CA PHE A 23 -23.17 56.76 -6.58
C PHE A 23 -24.40 57.62 -6.21
N ALA A 24 -25.48 57.00 -5.73
CA ALA A 24 -25.91 57.02 -4.33
C ALA A 24 -26.83 58.19 -3.95
N ALA A 25 -28.10 57.85 -3.73
CA ALA A 25 -28.98 58.59 -2.83
C ALA A 25 -29.85 57.60 -2.06
N VAL A 26 -29.60 57.59 -0.76
CA VAL A 26 -30.25 56.83 0.31
C VAL A 26 -31.73 57.18 0.36
N TRP A 27 -32.62 56.18 0.26
CA TRP A 27 -33.97 56.24 0.84
C TRP A 27 -34.24 54.96 1.60
N ALA A 28 -34.44 55.13 2.90
CA ALA A 28 -34.76 54.09 3.86
C ALA A 28 -36.18 53.55 3.60
N PHE A 29 -36.29 52.25 3.39
CA PHE A 29 -37.56 51.53 3.48
C PHE A 29 -37.40 50.43 4.53
N SER A 30 -38.04 50.65 5.66
CA SER A 30 -38.22 49.71 6.75
C SER A 30 -39.02 48.50 6.29
N ALA A 31 -38.34 47.37 6.06
CA ALA A 31 -38.94 46.05 6.01
C ALA A 31 -38.57 45.31 7.31
N GLY A 32 -39.56 45.13 8.18
CA GLY A 32 -39.45 44.25 9.34
C GLY A 32 -39.25 42.82 8.88
N ILE A 33 -38.01 42.35 8.89
CA ILE A 33 -37.69 40.93 8.78
C ILE A 33 -38.02 40.34 10.16
N ILE A 34 -39.14 39.63 10.23
CA ILE A 34 -39.36 38.63 11.27
C ILE A 34 -38.29 37.57 11.01
N ILE A 35 -37.18 37.66 11.75
CA ILE A 35 -36.23 36.56 11.86
C ILE A 35 -36.97 35.51 12.68
N SER A 36 -37.70 34.63 11.99
CA SER A 36 -38.06 33.33 12.53
C SER A 36 -36.74 32.66 12.87
N GLY A 37 -36.32 32.77 14.13
CA GLY A 37 -35.19 32.02 14.64
C GLY A 37 -35.53 30.55 14.42
N SER A 38 -34.87 29.92 13.46
CA SER A 38 -34.79 28.47 13.42
C SER A 38 -34.35 28.06 14.81
N SER A 39 -35.20 27.34 15.53
CA SER A 39 -34.81 26.64 16.75
C SER A 39 -33.58 25.82 16.40
N TRP A 40 -32.40 26.27 16.83
CA TRP A 40 -31.19 25.47 16.74
C TRP A 40 -31.40 24.34 17.73
N ALA A 41 -31.86 23.20 17.24
CA ALA A 41 -31.81 21.97 18.00
C ALA A 41 -30.40 21.86 18.58
N GLN A 42 -30.29 21.70 19.90
CA GLN A 42 -29.01 21.59 20.60
C GLN A 42 -28.30 20.32 20.11
N THR A 43 -27.48 20.44 19.08
CA THR A 43 -26.66 19.32 18.60
C THR A 43 -25.44 19.17 19.48
N VAL A 44 -25.17 17.96 19.95
CA VAL A 44 -23.96 17.64 20.71
C VAL A 44 -22.72 18.00 19.86
N PRO A 45 -21.69 18.67 20.45
CA PRO A 45 -20.49 19.03 19.70
C PRO A 45 -19.84 17.82 19.04
N SER A 46 -19.34 17.96 17.80
CA SER A 46 -18.72 16.82 17.10
C SER A 46 -17.46 16.25 17.76
N ALA A 47 -16.89 16.93 18.75
CA ALA A 47 -15.78 16.45 19.57
C ALA A 47 -16.21 15.49 20.69
N ALA A 48 -17.52 15.37 20.93
CA ALA A 48 -18.15 14.46 21.88
C ALA A 48 -18.84 13.26 21.19
N GLU A 49 -18.99 13.28 19.86
CA GLU A 49 -19.62 12.18 19.10
C GLU A 49 -18.83 10.86 19.23
N PRO A 50 -19.48 9.76 19.68
CA PRO A 50 -18.81 8.47 19.91
C PRO A 50 -18.25 7.84 18.62
N GLN A 51 -18.94 8.02 17.50
CA GLN A 51 -18.57 7.44 16.21
C GLN A 51 -17.21 7.90 15.63
N ARG A 52 -16.60 8.98 16.16
CA ARG A 52 -15.32 9.51 15.63
C ARG A 52 -14.09 8.75 16.11
N LEU A 53 -14.24 7.88 17.10
CA LEU A 53 -13.13 7.18 17.72
C LEU A 53 -12.60 6.03 16.87
N GLU A 54 -13.49 5.34 16.14
CA GLU A 54 -13.11 4.28 15.21
C GLU A 54 -12.09 4.78 14.17
N LYS A 55 -12.25 6.02 13.67
CA LYS A 55 -11.32 6.65 12.72
C LYS A 55 -9.91 6.83 13.27
N ARG A 56 -9.71 6.82 14.60
CA ARG A 56 -8.38 6.92 15.21
C ARG A 56 -7.60 5.61 15.12
N PHE A 57 -8.29 4.49 14.89
CA PHE A 57 -7.70 3.15 14.77
C PHE A 57 -7.56 2.66 13.33
N GLU A 58 -8.18 3.36 12.37
CA GLU A 58 -7.81 3.21 10.98
C GLU A 58 -6.33 3.57 10.85
N GLN A 59 -5.48 2.55 10.73
CA GLN A 59 -4.04 2.76 10.56
C GLN A 59 -3.82 3.53 9.26
N PRO A 60 -3.14 4.68 9.30
CA PRO A 60 -2.72 5.37 8.09
C PRO A 60 -1.93 4.39 7.23
N GLN A 61 -2.15 4.44 5.92
CA GLN A 61 -1.30 3.72 4.99
C GLN A 61 0.13 4.23 5.19
N VAL A 62 1.04 3.33 5.59
CA VAL A 62 2.47 3.61 5.64
C VAL A 62 3.13 2.93 4.45
N PRO A 63 4.09 3.59 3.77
CA PRO A 63 4.79 2.99 2.66
C PRO A 63 5.48 1.69 3.10
N GLY A 64 5.20 0.58 2.40
CA GLY A 64 5.96 -0.66 2.56
C GLY A 64 7.25 -0.68 1.75
N SER A 65 7.39 0.23 0.78
CA SER A 65 8.57 0.37 -0.05
C SER A 65 9.78 0.80 0.77
N VAL A 66 10.86 0.05 0.61
CA VAL A 66 12.18 0.36 1.14
C VAL A 66 13.17 0.46 0.00
N MET A 67 14.23 1.24 0.21
CA MET A 67 15.30 1.34 -0.78
C MET A 67 15.87 -0.05 -1.07
N GLU A 68 15.84 -0.44 -2.34
CA GLU A 68 16.42 -1.70 -2.77
C GLU A 68 17.93 -1.66 -2.50
N PRO A 69 18.52 -2.69 -1.87
CA PRO A 69 19.97 -2.76 -1.73
C PRO A 69 20.61 -2.70 -3.10
N GLU A 70 21.68 -1.93 -3.26
CA GLU A 70 22.47 -1.98 -4.49
C GLU A 70 22.92 -3.43 -4.69
N VAL A 71 22.47 -4.05 -5.79
CA VAL A 71 22.88 -5.41 -6.13
C VAL A 71 24.41 -5.37 -6.22
N PRO A 72 25.13 -6.12 -5.36
CA PRO A 72 26.58 -6.07 -5.39
C PRO A 72 27.05 -6.40 -6.80
N GLU A 73 27.90 -5.55 -7.36
CA GLU A 73 28.53 -5.82 -8.65
C GLU A 73 29.29 -7.15 -8.52
N THR A 74 28.69 -8.21 -9.07
CA THR A 74 29.38 -9.49 -9.15
C THR A 74 30.61 -9.27 -10.02
N LYS A 75 31.79 -9.56 -9.46
CA LYS A 75 33.08 -9.44 -10.14
C LYS A 75 32.95 -9.94 -11.58
N SER A 76 33.11 -9.03 -12.54
CA SER A 76 33.12 -9.37 -13.96
C SER A 76 34.14 -10.49 -14.19
N TYR A 77 33.72 -11.57 -14.85
CA TYR A 77 34.60 -12.70 -15.14
C TYR A 77 35.83 -12.20 -15.94
N SER A 78 37.01 -12.25 -15.31
CA SER A 78 38.28 -11.97 -15.98
C SER A 78 38.87 -13.27 -16.50
N PRO A 79 38.88 -13.52 -17.83
CA PRO A 79 39.41 -14.76 -18.37
C PRO A 79 40.90 -14.91 -18.03
N PRO A 80 41.36 -16.11 -17.60
CA PRO A 80 42.77 -16.40 -17.37
C PRO A 80 43.64 -15.95 -18.55
N LYS A 81 44.84 -15.41 -18.27
CA LYS A 81 45.75 -14.88 -19.30
C LYS A 81 46.08 -15.92 -20.39
N ASP A 82 46.12 -17.20 -20.03
CA ASP A 82 46.41 -18.30 -20.96
C ASP A 82 45.34 -18.50 -22.04
N LEU A 83 44.07 -18.14 -21.76
CA LEU A 83 43.00 -18.19 -22.76
C LEU A 83 43.21 -17.19 -23.91
N LYS A 84 44.08 -16.18 -23.74
CA LYS A 84 44.45 -15.24 -24.83
C LYS A 84 45.45 -15.85 -25.82
N LYS A 85 46.19 -16.90 -25.43
CA LYS A 85 47.19 -17.58 -26.26
C LYS A 85 46.53 -18.51 -27.29
N ILE A 86 45.40 -19.12 -26.92
CA ILE A 86 44.63 -19.99 -27.82
C ILE A 86 43.87 -19.14 -28.83
N ARG A 87 44.24 -19.24 -30.12
CA ARG A 87 43.63 -18.47 -31.22
C ARG A 87 43.16 -19.37 -32.36
N PHE A 88 42.04 -19.03 -32.98
CA PHE A 88 41.46 -19.75 -34.12
C PHE A 88 40.60 -18.80 -34.97
N ILE A 89 40.25 -19.21 -36.19
CA ILE A 89 39.31 -18.47 -37.04
C ILE A 89 37.89 -18.84 -36.60
N LEU A 90 37.12 -17.86 -36.14
CA LEU A 90 35.75 -18.10 -35.70
C LEU A 90 34.79 -18.10 -36.90
N LYS A 91 34.13 -19.22 -37.16
CA LYS A 91 33.12 -19.36 -38.23
C LYS A 91 31.69 -19.23 -37.70
N LYS A 92 31.41 -19.74 -36.50
CA LYS A 92 30.06 -19.71 -35.92
C LYS A 92 30.13 -19.86 -34.40
N ILE A 93 29.31 -19.11 -33.67
CA ILE A 93 28.99 -19.40 -32.26
C ILE A 93 27.58 -19.96 -32.21
N GLU A 94 27.46 -21.23 -31.83
CA GLU A 94 26.18 -21.88 -31.60
C GLU A 94 25.78 -21.72 -30.13
N VAL A 95 24.63 -21.10 -29.87
CA VAL A 95 24.09 -20.94 -28.51
C VAL A 95 22.97 -21.96 -28.35
N LYS A 96 23.11 -22.89 -27.39
CA LYS A 96 22.11 -23.93 -27.09
C LYS A 96 21.49 -23.69 -25.72
N GLY A 97 20.28 -24.23 -25.48
CA GLY A 97 19.59 -24.15 -24.18
C GLY A 97 18.97 -22.80 -23.83
N SER A 98 18.83 -21.89 -24.80
CA SER A 98 18.12 -20.62 -24.63
C SER A 98 16.67 -20.81 -25.07
N THR A 99 15.72 -20.79 -24.14
CA THR A 99 14.28 -20.78 -24.44
C THR A 99 13.69 -19.37 -24.38
N VAL A 100 14.29 -18.49 -23.56
CA VAL A 100 13.86 -17.09 -23.39
C VAL A 100 14.18 -16.25 -24.63
N TYR A 101 15.32 -16.47 -25.27
CA TYR A 101 15.74 -15.70 -26.44
C TYR A 101 15.83 -16.56 -27.69
N SER A 102 15.36 -16.01 -28.81
CA SER A 102 15.55 -16.66 -30.09
C SER A 102 17.02 -16.68 -30.49
N HIS A 103 17.41 -17.70 -31.28
CA HIS A 103 18.76 -17.82 -31.83
C HIS A 103 19.25 -16.57 -32.58
N ASN A 104 18.34 -15.78 -33.15
CA ASN A 104 18.66 -14.55 -33.87
C ASN A 104 19.09 -13.39 -32.93
N ALA A 105 18.72 -13.44 -31.65
CA ALA A 105 19.09 -12.41 -30.67
C ALA A 105 20.62 -12.27 -30.55
N PHE A 106 21.35 -13.39 -30.60
CA PHE A 106 22.80 -13.42 -30.43
C PHE A 106 23.58 -13.20 -31.72
N LYS A 107 23.00 -13.50 -32.90
CA LYS A 107 23.68 -13.34 -34.21
C LYS A 107 24.20 -11.92 -34.44
N ARG A 108 23.43 -10.90 -34.03
CA ARG A 108 23.84 -9.48 -34.15
C ARG A 108 25.16 -9.19 -33.43
N TRP A 109 25.41 -9.83 -32.29
CA TRP A 109 26.64 -9.64 -31.53
C TRP A 109 27.83 -10.37 -32.14
N GLN A 110 27.58 -11.47 -32.86
CA GLN A 110 28.62 -12.30 -33.47
C GLN A 110 29.20 -11.67 -34.74
N LYS A 111 28.41 -10.87 -35.49
CA LYS A 111 28.79 -10.30 -36.80
C LYS A 111 30.18 -9.65 -36.84
N ARG A 112 30.63 -9.04 -35.74
CA ARG A 112 31.93 -8.34 -35.67
C ARG A 112 33.14 -9.29 -35.61
N PHE A 113 32.91 -10.57 -35.31
CA PHE A 113 33.94 -11.56 -34.97
C PHE A 113 33.97 -12.79 -35.90
N ILE A 114 32.90 -13.03 -36.67
CA ILE A 114 32.88 -14.10 -37.67
C ILE A 114 33.94 -13.84 -38.75
N ASP A 115 34.56 -14.92 -39.23
CA ASP A 115 35.66 -14.98 -40.20
C ASP A 115 36.96 -14.28 -39.76
N LYS A 116 37.08 -13.93 -38.48
CA LYS A 116 38.29 -13.31 -37.91
C LYS A 116 39.04 -14.28 -37.01
N LYS A 117 40.36 -14.07 -36.89
CA LYS A 117 41.21 -14.76 -35.93
C LYS A 117 40.95 -14.19 -34.53
N VAL A 118 40.30 -14.96 -33.66
CA VAL A 118 39.91 -14.57 -32.30
C VAL A 118 40.58 -15.46 -31.25
N SER A 119 40.63 -14.99 -30.00
CA SER A 119 41.10 -15.80 -28.87
C SER A 119 39.96 -16.50 -28.15
N LEU A 120 40.26 -17.60 -27.45
CA LEU A 120 39.27 -18.27 -26.60
C LEU A 120 38.73 -17.33 -25.50
N ALA A 121 39.54 -16.41 -25.00
CA ALA A 121 39.10 -15.36 -24.09
C ALA A 121 37.93 -14.51 -24.64
N LEU A 122 37.83 -14.30 -25.96
CA LEU A 122 36.70 -13.59 -26.56
C LEU A 122 35.40 -14.39 -26.44
N VAL A 123 35.46 -15.72 -26.60
CA VAL A 123 34.28 -16.59 -26.46
C VAL A 123 33.72 -16.50 -25.03
N TYR A 124 34.59 -16.55 -24.02
CA TYR A 124 34.16 -16.37 -22.63
C TYR A 124 33.55 -15.00 -22.38
N ARG A 125 34.09 -13.92 -22.95
CA ARG A 125 33.46 -12.59 -22.90
C ARG A 125 32.09 -12.56 -23.59
N PHE A 126 31.93 -13.33 -24.67
CA PHE A 126 30.65 -13.46 -25.34
C PHE A 126 29.63 -14.22 -24.49
N ALA A 127 30.04 -15.31 -23.84
CA ALA A 127 29.21 -16.03 -22.87
C ALA A 127 28.82 -15.12 -21.70
N GLU A 128 29.76 -14.37 -21.13
CA GLU A 128 29.47 -13.40 -20.07
C GLU A 128 28.45 -12.35 -20.53
N LYS A 129 28.58 -11.83 -21.75
CA LYS A 129 27.59 -10.90 -22.31
C LYS A 129 26.18 -11.50 -22.42
N ILE A 130 26.07 -12.80 -22.73
CA ILE A 130 24.78 -13.50 -22.70
C ILE A 130 24.27 -13.57 -21.26
N THR A 131 25.09 -14.00 -20.31
CA THR A 131 24.75 -14.05 -18.88
C THR A 131 24.29 -12.69 -18.35
N THR A 132 25.01 -11.60 -18.65
CA THR A 132 24.63 -10.24 -18.28
C THR A 132 23.27 -9.86 -18.86
N LYS A 133 22.96 -10.25 -20.11
CA LYS A 133 21.65 -9.99 -20.69
C LYS A 133 20.53 -10.72 -19.94
N TYR A 134 20.70 -12.01 -19.65
CA TYR A 134 19.74 -12.76 -18.84
C TYR A 134 19.51 -12.10 -17.48
N ARG A 135 20.60 -11.67 -16.81
CA ARG A 135 20.52 -11.02 -15.50
C ARG A 135 19.82 -9.66 -15.54
N ASN A 136 20.15 -8.82 -16.53
CA ASN A 136 19.52 -7.51 -16.70
C ASN A 136 18.02 -7.63 -17.02
N ASP A 137 17.62 -8.71 -17.68
CA ASP A 137 16.22 -9.02 -17.95
C ASP A 137 15.55 -9.79 -16.79
N GLY A 138 16.25 -9.98 -15.65
CA GLY A 138 15.69 -10.50 -14.39
C GLY A 138 15.92 -11.99 -14.11
N TYR A 139 16.69 -12.71 -14.91
CA TYR A 139 16.93 -14.16 -14.75
C TYR A 139 18.19 -14.44 -13.92
N LEU A 140 18.08 -14.35 -12.60
CA LEU A 140 19.23 -14.41 -11.67
C LEU A 140 20.01 -15.72 -11.69
N LEU A 141 19.33 -16.85 -11.91
CA LEU A 141 19.94 -18.18 -11.88
C LEU A 141 20.47 -18.64 -13.24
N SER A 142 20.18 -17.90 -14.31
CA SER A 142 20.52 -18.27 -15.67
C SER A 142 21.94 -17.84 -16.05
N ARG A 143 22.70 -18.74 -16.68
CA ARG A 143 24.09 -18.48 -17.06
C ARG A 143 24.45 -19.12 -18.40
N ALA A 144 25.29 -18.46 -19.18
CA ALA A 144 25.92 -19.04 -20.35
C ALA A 144 27.32 -19.56 -20.01
N ILE A 145 27.57 -20.84 -20.28
CA ILE A 145 28.84 -21.52 -20.02
C ILE A 145 29.46 -21.99 -21.34
N VAL A 146 30.79 -21.89 -21.41
CA VAL A 146 31.56 -22.48 -22.51
C VAL A 146 31.93 -23.90 -22.09
N VAL A 147 31.28 -24.88 -22.69
CA VAL A 147 31.56 -26.30 -22.40
C VAL A 147 32.91 -26.73 -22.99
N PRO A 148 33.66 -27.62 -22.32
CA PRO A 148 34.88 -28.20 -22.87
C PRO A 148 34.59 -28.87 -24.23
N GLN A 149 35.27 -28.42 -25.29
CA GLN A 149 35.08 -28.94 -26.64
C GLN A 149 36.35 -28.79 -27.48
N LYS A 150 36.53 -29.67 -28.46
CA LYS A 150 37.55 -29.49 -29.50
C LYS A 150 36.98 -28.56 -30.57
N ILE A 151 37.62 -27.41 -30.78
CA ILE A 151 37.18 -26.44 -31.80
C ILE A 151 37.61 -26.95 -33.18
N LYS A 152 36.70 -27.66 -33.86
CA LYS A 152 36.86 -28.07 -35.25
C LYS A 152 36.15 -27.09 -36.17
N ASN A 153 36.75 -26.77 -37.32
CA ASN A 153 36.15 -25.92 -38.35
C ASN A 153 35.71 -24.51 -37.87
N GLY A 154 36.29 -24.01 -36.77
CA GLY A 154 35.98 -22.68 -36.23
C GLY A 154 34.59 -22.54 -35.60
N VAL A 155 33.91 -23.65 -35.29
CA VAL A 155 32.58 -23.63 -34.63
C VAL A 155 32.76 -23.80 -33.12
N VAL A 156 32.09 -22.94 -32.34
CA VAL A 156 32.13 -22.98 -30.87
C VAL A 156 30.72 -23.03 -30.31
N THR A 157 30.48 -23.95 -29.39
CA THR A 157 29.19 -24.10 -28.70
C THR A 157 29.23 -23.40 -27.35
N ILE A 158 28.23 -22.57 -27.07
CA ILE A 158 27.96 -21.98 -25.76
C ILE A 158 26.64 -22.58 -25.27
N GLN A 159 26.67 -23.17 -24.09
CA GLN A 159 25.48 -23.73 -23.46
C GLN A 159 24.91 -22.70 -22.50
N VAL A 160 23.65 -22.30 -22.73
CA VAL A 160 22.87 -21.56 -21.74
C VAL A 160 22.23 -22.58 -20.81
N VAL A 161 22.41 -22.36 -19.51
CA VAL A 161 21.74 -23.08 -18.44
C VAL A 161 20.75 -22.09 -17.84
N GLU A 162 19.48 -22.28 -18.21
CA GLU A 162 18.36 -21.50 -17.70
C GLU A 162 17.97 -22.04 -16.33
N GLY A 163 18.30 -21.28 -15.28
CA GLY A 163 18.18 -21.75 -13.90
C GLY A 163 16.76 -21.59 -13.35
N TYR A 164 16.33 -22.55 -12.54
CA TYR A 164 14.99 -22.58 -11.92
C TYR A 164 15.05 -23.14 -10.49
N ILE A 165 13.96 -23.00 -9.73
CA ILE A 165 13.83 -23.66 -8.42
C ILE A 165 13.25 -25.04 -8.64
N GLY A 166 14.05 -26.09 -8.37
CA GLY A 166 13.60 -27.48 -8.49
C GLY A 166 12.92 -28.00 -7.23
N ASN A 167 13.34 -27.51 -6.06
CA ASN A 167 12.79 -27.95 -4.78
C ASN A 167 12.70 -26.81 -3.76
N LEU A 168 11.71 -26.91 -2.87
CA LEU A 168 11.49 -25.99 -1.76
C LEU A 168 11.56 -26.75 -0.43
N LYS A 169 12.49 -26.34 0.43
CA LYS A 169 12.62 -26.86 1.81
C LYS A 169 12.21 -25.78 2.80
N ILE A 170 11.29 -26.11 3.70
CA ILE A 170 10.84 -25.22 4.77
C ILE A 170 11.39 -25.72 6.10
N ARG A 171 12.02 -24.83 6.87
CA ARG A 171 12.60 -25.06 8.19
C ARG A 171 12.02 -24.08 9.22
N GLY A 172 12.13 -24.42 10.51
CA GLY A 172 11.67 -23.58 11.62
C GLY A 172 10.25 -23.89 12.11
N PRO A 173 9.75 -23.17 13.13
CA PRO A 173 8.40 -23.37 13.66
C PRO A 173 7.34 -22.99 12.64
N VAL A 174 6.53 -23.98 12.23
CA VAL A 174 5.39 -23.78 11.33
C VAL A 174 4.11 -23.89 12.16
N LYS A 175 3.65 -22.76 12.69
CA LYS A 175 2.43 -22.66 13.51
C LYS A 175 1.13 -22.61 12.70
N GLY A 176 1.21 -22.10 11.47
CA GLY A 176 0.08 -22.12 10.53
C GLY A 176 0.06 -23.32 9.57
N SER A 177 -0.85 -23.29 8.61
CA SER A 177 -1.06 -24.37 7.65
C SER A 177 0.13 -24.60 6.72
N LYS A 178 0.78 -25.77 6.84
CA LYS A 178 1.82 -26.23 5.91
C LYS A 178 1.32 -26.30 4.47
N LEU A 179 0.05 -26.69 4.26
CA LEU A 179 -0.54 -26.74 2.92
C LEU A 179 -0.65 -25.35 2.31
N PHE A 180 -0.99 -24.35 3.13
CA PHE A 180 -1.04 -22.96 2.69
C PHE A 180 0.36 -22.41 2.38
N LEU A 181 1.39 -22.69 3.18
CA LEU A 181 2.76 -22.33 2.78
C LEU A 181 3.21 -22.99 1.48
N LYS A 182 2.84 -24.27 1.27
CA LYS A 182 3.15 -24.99 0.04
C LYS A 182 2.48 -24.34 -1.19
N SER A 183 1.34 -23.66 -1.07
CA SER A 183 0.72 -23.01 -2.22
C SER A 183 1.51 -21.77 -2.70
N TYR A 184 2.13 -21.00 -1.81
CA TYR A 184 3.12 -19.98 -2.20
C TYR A 184 4.30 -20.60 -2.96
N GLY A 185 4.80 -21.73 -2.48
CA GLY A 185 5.88 -22.47 -3.13
C GLY A 185 5.55 -22.91 -4.56
N LYS A 186 4.29 -23.22 -4.88
CA LYS A 186 3.89 -23.60 -6.25
C LYS A 186 4.10 -22.47 -7.25
N GLY A 187 3.89 -21.22 -6.85
CA GLY A 187 4.14 -20.06 -7.71
C GLY A 187 5.62 -19.94 -8.09
N LEU A 188 6.51 -20.14 -7.11
CA LEU A 188 7.96 -20.17 -7.32
C LEU A 188 8.40 -21.32 -8.23
N LEU A 189 7.89 -22.53 -8.01
CA LEU A 189 8.21 -23.71 -8.83
C LEU A 189 7.71 -23.60 -10.27
N ARG A 190 6.68 -22.79 -10.53
CA ARG A 190 6.16 -22.51 -11.89
C ARG A 190 7.00 -21.50 -12.65
N SER A 191 7.77 -20.65 -11.97
CA SER A 191 8.68 -19.69 -12.60
C SER A 191 9.94 -20.40 -13.09
N SER A 192 9.92 -20.90 -14.33
CA SER A 192 11.03 -21.62 -14.95
C SER A 192 11.23 -21.14 -16.41
N PRO A 193 12.35 -20.49 -16.75
CA PRO A 193 13.43 -20.06 -15.84
C PRO A 193 12.99 -19.04 -14.80
N LEU A 194 13.64 -19.07 -13.63
CA LEU A 194 13.28 -18.24 -12.48
C LEU A 194 13.52 -16.77 -12.79
N LYS A 195 12.47 -15.96 -12.60
CA LYS A 195 12.57 -14.50 -12.57
C LYS A 195 12.78 -13.97 -11.16
N ALA A 196 13.63 -12.96 -11.03
CA ALA A 196 13.90 -12.24 -9.79
C ALA A 196 12.61 -11.70 -9.15
N MET A 197 11.73 -11.12 -9.97
CA MET A 197 10.48 -10.52 -9.52
C MET A 197 9.52 -11.56 -8.94
N ASP A 198 9.47 -12.77 -9.51
CA ASP A 198 8.63 -13.85 -8.97
C ASP A 198 9.21 -14.35 -7.64
N LEU A 199 10.53 -14.55 -7.57
CA LEU A 199 11.22 -14.92 -6.33
C LEU A 199 10.94 -13.91 -5.23
N GLU A 200 11.19 -12.64 -5.51
CA GLU A 200 10.99 -11.54 -4.56
C GLU A 200 9.54 -11.45 -4.11
N ARG A 201 8.58 -11.43 -5.04
CA ARG A 201 7.15 -11.34 -4.74
C ARG A 201 6.73 -12.43 -3.76
N TYR A 202 7.01 -13.70 -4.06
CA TYR A 202 6.55 -14.79 -3.20
C TYR A 202 7.27 -14.82 -1.84
N LEU A 203 8.54 -14.43 -1.77
CA LEU A 203 9.23 -14.27 -0.49
C LEU A 203 8.57 -13.18 0.36
N LEU A 204 8.26 -12.02 -0.23
CA LEU A 204 7.59 -10.93 0.46
C LEU A 204 6.16 -11.29 0.87
N LEU A 205 5.42 -12.02 0.03
CA LEU A 205 4.08 -12.47 0.39
C LEU A 205 4.07 -13.48 1.56
N ILE A 206 5.12 -14.31 1.67
CA ILE A 206 5.31 -15.19 2.84
C ILE A 206 5.66 -14.36 4.08
N ASP A 207 6.51 -13.33 3.93
CA ASP A 207 6.87 -12.40 5.02
C ASP A 207 5.68 -11.53 5.47
N ASP A 208 4.72 -11.26 4.57
CA ASP A 208 3.48 -10.53 4.88
C ASP A 208 2.46 -11.37 5.70
N LEU A 209 2.74 -12.65 5.95
CA LEU A 209 1.89 -13.50 6.79
C LEU A 209 1.99 -13.10 8.26
N PRO A 210 0.85 -12.94 8.97
CA PRO A 210 0.83 -12.63 10.40
C PRO A 210 1.79 -13.45 11.27
N GLY A 211 2.65 -12.73 11.98
CA GLY A 211 3.63 -13.29 12.91
C GLY A 211 4.76 -14.08 12.23
N VAL A 212 4.85 -14.14 10.90
CA VAL A 212 5.91 -14.86 10.19
C VAL A 212 7.03 -13.89 9.82
N SER A 213 8.28 -14.38 9.91
CA SER A 213 9.41 -13.77 9.23
C SER A 213 10.18 -14.85 8.49
N VAL A 214 10.58 -14.57 7.25
CA VAL A 214 11.25 -15.54 6.38
C VAL A 214 12.68 -15.12 6.02
N GLU A 215 13.61 -16.03 6.25
CA GLU A 215 14.96 -15.97 5.69
C GLU A 215 15.07 -17.01 4.57
N SER A 216 15.67 -16.62 3.44
CA SER A 216 15.78 -17.48 2.25
C SER A 216 17.22 -17.69 1.82
N VAL A 217 17.59 -18.93 1.50
CA VAL A 217 18.89 -19.28 0.93
C VAL A 217 18.68 -20.15 -0.31
N LEU A 218 19.39 -19.81 -1.39
CA LEU A 218 19.43 -20.61 -2.62
C LEU A 218 20.71 -21.45 -2.62
N VAL A 219 20.55 -22.76 -2.83
CA VAL A 219 21.64 -23.72 -2.93
C VAL A 219 21.55 -24.43 -4.30
N PRO A 220 22.65 -24.64 -5.03
CA PRO A 220 22.62 -25.45 -6.24
C PRO A 220 22.08 -26.86 -5.97
N SER A 221 21.24 -27.39 -6.86
CA SER A 221 20.82 -28.79 -6.78
C SER A 221 22.02 -29.71 -7.01
N LYS A 222 22.05 -30.84 -6.29
CA LYS A 222 23.08 -31.88 -6.47
C LYS A 222 22.78 -32.78 -7.66
N ASP A 223 21.50 -32.97 -7.96
CA ASP A 223 21.03 -34.03 -8.86
C ASP A 223 20.61 -33.48 -10.24
N GLU A 224 20.25 -32.20 -10.33
CA GLU A 224 19.71 -31.58 -11.55
C GLU A 224 20.49 -30.33 -11.96
N PRO A 225 21.24 -30.36 -13.08
CA PRO A 225 21.92 -29.18 -13.61
C PRO A 225 20.93 -28.06 -13.96
N GLY A 226 21.17 -26.86 -13.42
CA GLY A 226 20.30 -25.70 -13.62
C GLY A 226 19.20 -25.56 -12.57
N ALA A 227 18.87 -26.63 -11.84
CA ALA A 227 17.97 -26.54 -10.70
C ALA A 227 18.70 -25.97 -9.48
N SER A 228 17.98 -25.16 -8.69
CA SER A 228 18.38 -24.73 -7.36
C SER A 228 17.35 -25.18 -6.34
N GLU A 229 17.81 -25.46 -5.13
CA GLU A 229 16.98 -25.68 -3.97
C GLU A 229 16.83 -24.38 -3.19
N LEU A 230 15.58 -23.99 -2.93
CA LEU A 230 15.26 -22.85 -2.08
C LEU A 230 14.99 -23.34 -0.65
N ILE A 231 15.78 -22.88 0.30
CA ILE A 231 15.62 -23.16 1.72
C ILE A 231 15.00 -21.93 2.37
N LEU A 232 13.79 -22.07 2.89
CA LEU A 232 13.10 -21.06 3.69
C LEU A 232 13.21 -21.41 5.17
N THR A 233 13.81 -20.53 5.96
CA THR A 233 13.85 -20.64 7.42
C THR A 233 12.86 -19.65 7.99
N LEU A 234 11.79 -20.16 8.59
CA LEU A 234 10.73 -19.36 9.17
C LEU A 234 10.99 -19.10 10.65
N LYS A 235 10.72 -17.88 11.09
CA LYS A 235 10.54 -17.52 12.50
C LYS A 235 9.09 -17.16 12.73
N HIS A 236 8.61 -17.35 13.96
CA HIS A 236 7.22 -17.07 14.30
C HIS A 236 7.10 -16.30 15.61
N LYS A 237 6.24 -15.28 15.63
CA LYS A 237 5.87 -14.48 16.80
C LYS A 237 4.40 -14.75 17.14
N ASP A 238 4.16 -15.52 18.19
CA ASP A 238 2.81 -15.97 18.57
C ASP A 238 1.91 -14.80 19.01
N MET A 239 2.44 -13.82 19.73
CA MET A 239 1.66 -12.68 20.25
C MET A 239 2.45 -11.38 20.26
N ASP A 240 1.74 -10.26 20.21
CA ASP A 240 2.27 -8.92 20.42
C ASP A 240 1.25 -8.03 21.12
N ALA A 241 1.71 -7.09 21.94
CA ALA A 241 0.86 -6.18 22.68
C ALA A 241 1.49 -4.78 22.74
N ASN A 242 0.64 -3.77 22.82
CA ASN A 242 1.04 -2.38 22.95
C ASN A 242 0.14 -1.65 23.94
N ALA A 243 0.71 -0.70 24.66
CA ALA A 243 -0.01 0.23 25.50
C ALA A 243 0.55 1.64 25.26
N GLY A 244 -0.29 2.66 25.46
CA GLY A 244 0.14 4.04 25.33
C GLY A 244 -0.77 4.99 26.07
N LEU A 245 -0.24 6.16 26.40
CA LEU A 245 -0.97 7.25 27.01
C LEU A 245 -0.81 8.48 26.12
N ASP A 246 -1.89 9.24 25.93
CA ASP A 246 -1.88 10.46 25.14
C ASP A 246 -2.84 11.51 25.70
N ASN A 247 -2.67 12.77 25.25
CA ASN A 247 -3.53 13.89 25.59
C ASN A 247 -4.34 14.42 24.39
N ARG A 248 -4.72 13.53 23.44
CA ARG A 248 -5.47 13.89 22.21
C ARG A 248 -6.99 13.81 22.39
N GLY A 249 -7.46 13.47 23.60
CA GLY A 249 -8.87 13.51 23.93
C GLY A 249 -9.40 14.93 24.00
N SER A 250 -10.69 15.11 23.73
CA SER A 250 -11.33 16.41 23.91
C SER A 250 -11.60 16.65 25.40
N LYS A 251 -11.93 17.88 25.79
CA LYS A 251 -12.43 18.18 27.15
C LYS A 251 -13.73 17.45 27.51
N PHE A 252 -14.40 16.86 26.53
CA PHE A 252 -15.68 16.16 26.70
C PHE A 252 -15.47 14.65 26.87
N ASN A 253 -14.51 14.05 26.14
CA ASN A 253 -14.29 12.61 26.12
C ASN A 253 -12.93 12.25 26.74
N GLY A 254 -12.61 12.87 27.87
CA GLY A 254 -11.36 12.72 28.61
C GLY A 254 -10.11 13.22 27.89
N PRO A 255 -9.51 14.37 28.27
CA PRO A 255 -8.29 14.87 27.65
C PRO A 255 -7.15 13.86 27.63
N ILE A 256 -7.01 13.09 28.71
CA ILE A 256 -6.02 12.04 28.87
C ILE A 256 -6.66 10.70 28.53
N GLN A 257 -6.05 9.97 27.59
CA GLN A 257 -6.53 8.69 27.10
C GLN A 257 -5.45 7.62 27.26
N ILE A 258 -5.86 6.44 27.70
CA ILE A 258 -5.03 5.23 27.76
C ILE A 258 -5.50 4.31 26.64
N ARG A 259 -4.56 3.88 25.79
CA ARG A 259 -4.82 2.97 24.67
C ARG A 259 -4.11 1.65 24.93
N GLY A 260 -4.80 0.55 24.65
CA GLY A 260 -4.26 -0.80 24.74
C GLY A 260 -4.57 -1.59 23.48
N GLY A 261 -3.68 -2.51 23.12
CA GLY A 261 -3.90 -3.46 22.03
C GLY A 261 -3.11 -4.74 22.23
N ALA A 262 -3.66 -5.84 21.74
CA ALA A 262 -2.99 -7.13 21.73
C ALA A 262 -3.40 -7.91 20.48
N ASN A 263 -2.46 -8.67 19.93
CA ASN A 263 -2.63 -9.53 18.77
C ASN A 263 -2.14 -10.94 19.10
N ALA A 264 -2.87 -11.94 18.60
CA ALA A 264 -2.45 -13.33 18.52
C ALA A 264 -2.33 -13.72 17.04
N ASN A 265 -1.18 -14.24 16.64
CA ASN A 265 -0.88 -14.64 15.27
C ASN A 265 -0.98 -16.16 15.13
N SER A 266 -1.57 -16.60 14.01
CA SER A 266 -1.83 -18.02 13.70
C SER A 266 -2.66 -18.76 14.77
N ALA A 267 -3.53 -18.07 15.51
CA ALA A 267 -4.33 -18.65 16.57
C ALA A 267 -5.34 -19.69 16.04
N LEU A 268 -5.87 -19.47 14.83
CA LEU A 268 -6.75 -20.40 14.13
C LEU A 268 -5.98 -21.37 13.20
N GLY A 269 -4.64 -21.32 13.21
CA GLY A 269 -3.79 -22.21 12.41
C GLY A 269 -3.74 -21.89 10.92
N VAL A 270 -4.26 -20.73 10.48
CA VAL A 270 -4.34 -20.35 9.06
C VAL A 270 -3.55 -19.07 8.74
N TYR A 271 -2.52 -18.77 9.55
CA TYR A 271 -1.79 -17.50 9.48
C TYR A 271 -2.71 -16.29 9.65
N ASP A 272 -3.75 -16.44 10.45
CA ASP A 272 -4.63 -15.36 10.86
C ASP A 272 -3.95 -14.41 11.86
N ARG A 273 -4.44 -13.19 11.95
CA ARG A 273 -4.17 -12.26 13.04
C ARG A 273 -5.49 -11.95 13.73
N LEU A 274 -5.64 -12.39 14.97
CA LEU A 274 -6.74 -11.97 15.83
C LEU A 274 -6.23 -10.87 16.75
N GLY A 275 -6.97 -9.78 16.88
CA GLY A 275 -6.53 -8.67 17.70
C GLY A 275 -7.66 -7.96 18.41
N ILE A 276 -7.30 -7.29 19.50
CA ILE A 276 -8.16 -6.39 20.26
C ILE A 276 -7.49 -5.04 20.39
N GLN A 277 -8.28 -3.98 20.42
CA GLN A 277 -7.85 -2.60 20.65
C GLN A 277 -8.86 -1.89 21.53
N THR A 278 -8.38 -1.05 22.43
CA THR A 278 -9.26 -0.36 23.39
C THR A 278 -8.73 1.03 23.74
N ILE A 279 -9.65 1.95 24.03
CA ILE A 279 -9.38 3.25 24.64
C ILE A 279 -10.22 3.39 25.89
N PHE A 280 -9.58 3.85 26.96
CA PHE A 280 -10.21 4.33 28.17
C PHE A 280 -9.69 5.74 28.49
N THR A 281 -10.41 6.49 29.29
CA THR A 281 -9.96 7.78 29.82
C THR A 281 -9.74 7.69 31.33
N SER A 282 -9.18 8.74 31.94
CA SER A 282 -9.02 8.82 33.40
C SER A 282 -10.36 8.72 34.17
N SER A 283 -11.47 9.08 33.52
CA SER A 283 -12.83 8.92 34.04
C SER A 283 -13.59 7.97 33.09
N PRO A 284 -13.63 6.66 33.38
CA PRO A 284 -14.08 5.64 32.41
C PRO A 284 -15.42 5.90 31.73
N ASP A 285 -16.35 6.59 32.42
CA ASP A 285 -17.67 6.96 31.90
C ASP A 285 -17.58 7.96 30.73
N GLU A 286 -16.58 8.87 30.74
CA GLU A 286 -16.42 9.88 29.68
C GLU A 286 -16.13 9.25 28.33
N LEU A 287 -15.44 8.10 28.32
CA LEU A 287 -15.26 7.30 27.13
C LEU A 287 -14.71 5.90 27.41
N PHE A 288 -15.41 4.92 26.84
CA PHE A 288 -14.93 3.56 26.59
C PHE A 288 -15.05 3.21 25.10
N PHE A 289 -13.98 2.66 24.52
CA PHE A 289 -13.97 2.10 23.17
C PHE A 289 -13.33 0.72 23.17
N PHE A 290 -13.91 -0.22 22.44
CA PHE A 290 -13.37 -1.55 22.19
C PHE A 290 -13.56 -1.96 20.72
N ASN A 291 -12.54 -2.60 20.15
CA ASN A 291 -12.58 -3.18 18.81
C ASN A 291 -11.91 -4.54 18.82
N GLY A 292 -12.61 -5.57 18.35
CA GLY A 292 -12.06 -6.89 18.05
C GLY A 292 -11.97 -7.08 16.54
N PHE A 293 -10.87 -7.64 16.04
CA PHE A 293 -10.68 -7.86 14.61
C PHE A 293 -9.97 -9.18 14.30
N GLY A 294 -10.15 -9.64 13.06
CA GLY A 294 -9.48 -10.79 12.47
C GLY A 294 -9.02 -10.48 11.04
N GLU A 295 -7.75 -10.74 10.74
CA GLU A 295 -7.19 -10.69 9.38
C GLU A 295 -6.78 -12.10 8.96
N ILE A 296 -7.31 -12.61 7.86
CA ILE A 296 -7.11 -13.99 7.40
C ILE A 296 -6.58 -13.95 5.96
N PRO A 297 -5.40 -14.51 5.67
CA PRO A 297 -4.93 -14.68 4.31
C PRO A 297 -5.73 -15.80 3.63
N ILE A 298 -6.34 -15.50 2.48
CA ILE A 298 -7.25 -16.40 1.78
C ILE A 298 -6.70 -16.89 0.42
N SER A 299 -5.54 -16.40 0.00
CA SER A 299 -4.89 -16.77 -1.25
C SER A 299 -3.37 -16.72 -1.13
N SER A 300 -2.68 -17.58 -1.89
CA SER A 300 -1.22 -17.53 -2.08
C SER A 300 -0.73 -16.34 -2.90
N GLU A 301 -1.65 -15.57 -3.48
CA GLU A 301 -1.37 -14.33 -4.20
C GLU A 301 -1.50 -13.09 -3.32
N GLY A 302 -1.59 -13.26 -2.00
CA GLY A 302 -1.60 -12.18 -1.02
C GLY A 302 -2.98 -11.59 -0.70
N THR A 303 -4.07 -12.16 -1.22
CA THR A 303 -5.42 -11.69 -0.86
C THR A 303 -5.70 -11.95 0.62
N LYS A 304 -6.20 -10.94 1.32
CA LYS A 304 -6.55 -11.00 2.75
C LYS A 304 -7.99 -10.57 2.97
N LEU A 305 -8.70 -11.29 3.83
CA LEU A 305 -9.98 -10.91 4.39
C LEU A 305 -9.75 -10.27 5.77
N PHE A 306 -10.39 -9.15 6.03
CA PHE A 306 -10.37 -8.44 7.30
C PHE A 306 -11.81 -8.30 7.80
N LEU A 307 -12.02 -8.66 9.06
CA LEU A 307 -13.28 -8.57 9.78
C LEU A 307 -13.03 -7.80 11.06
N SER A 308 -13.88 -6.83 11.40
CA SER A 308 -13.82 -6.17 12.70
C SER A 308 -15.21 -5.84 13.25
N GLY A 309 -15.31 -5.81 14.57
CA GLY A 309 -16.47 -5.36 15.31
C GLY A 309 -16.03 -4.39 16.39
N SER A 310 -16.62 -3.20 16.42
CA SER A 310 -16.32 -2.20 17.44
C SER A 310 -17.57 -1.72 18.17
N PHE A 311 -17.38 -1.33 19.43
CA PHE A 311 -18.39 -0.70 20.26
C PHE A 311 -17.75 0.43 21.07
N SER A 312 -18.49 1.51 21.28
CA SER A 312 -18.09 2.61 22.13
C SER A 312 -19.26 3.18 22.89
N LYS A 313 -19.04 3.45 24.18
CA LYS A 313 -19.93 4.21 25.05
C LYS A 313 -19.23 5.48 25.52
N SER A 314 -19.93 6.60 25.58
CA SER A 314 -19.40 7.86 26.10
C SER A 314 -20.48 8.63 26.85
N GLU A 315 -20.13 9.15 28.02
CA GLU A 315 -20.93 10.09 28.81
C GLU A 315 -20.14 11.40 28.93
N PRO A 316 -20.26 12.31 27.94
CA PRO A 316 -19.39 13.47 27.84
C PRO A 316 -19.36 14.36 29.10
N GLY A 317 -18.15 14.64 29.58
CA GLY A 317 -17.91 15.50 30.74
C GLY A 317 -18.00 17.00 30.45
N SER A 318 -17.35 17.79 31.30
CA SER A 318 -17.33 19.26 31.20
C SER A 318 -18.75 19.87 31.17
N SER A 319 -19.00 20.85 30.30
CA SER A 319 -20.29 21.54 30.18
C SER A 319 -21.44 20.67 29.68
N LEU A 320 -21.17 19.43 29.23
CA LEU A 320 -22.19 18.50 28.77
C LEU A 320 -22.73 17.59 29.88
N LYS A 321 -22.03 17.48 31.01
CA LYS A 321 -22.40 16.62 32.13
C LYS A 321 -23.79 16.97 32.71
N GLN A 322 -24.15 18.26 32.73
CA GLN A 322 -25.46 18.73 33.21
C GLN A 322 -26.64 18.33 32.30
N PHE A 323 -26.36 17.90 31.07
CA PHE A 323 -27.36 17.49 30.10
C PHE A 323 -27.49 15.97 30.01
N GLU A 324 -26.77 15.22 30.85
CA GLU A 324 -26.79 13.75 30.89
C GLU A 324 -26.71 13.16 29.48
N VAL A 325 -25.72 13.64 28.70
CA VAL A 325 -25.52 13.17 27.32
C VAL A 325 -24.95 11.77 27.38
N GLU A 326 -25.61 10.82 26.72
CA GLU A 326 -25.11 9.47 26.54
C GLU A 326 -24.96 9.18 25.05
N GLY A 327 -23.82 8.62 24.65
CA GLY A 327 -23.52 8.31 23.27
C GLY A 327 -23.10 6.85 23.12
N ASP A 328 -23.78 6.14 22.24
CA ASP A 328 -23.46 4.76 21.88
C ASP A 328 -23.15 4.67 20.38
N SER A 329 -22.17 3.85 20.03
CA SER A 329 -21.87 3.53 18.64
C SER A 329 -21.33 2.11 18.52
N ASN A 330 -21.84 1.38 17.54
CA ASN A 330 -21.36 0.05 17.18
C ASN A 330 -21.12 -0.04 15.68
N SER A 331 -20.06 -0.76 15.29
CA SER A 331 -19.75 -0.99 13.88
C SER A 331 -19.33 -2.44 13.61
N VAL A 332 -19.61 -2.90 12.40
CA VAL A 332 -19.06 -4.13 11.84
C VAL A 332 -18.48 -3.79 10.48
N THR A 333 -17.22 -4.17 10.24
CA THR A 333 -16.53 -3.95 8.98
C THR A 333 -16.04 -5.27 8.40
N VAL A 334 -16.28 -5.45 7.10
CA VAL A 334 -15.74 -6.54 6.28
C VAL A 334 -14.94 -5.91 5.15
N ARG A 335 -13.70 -6.36 4.94
CA ARG A 335 -12.84 -5.82 3.88
C ARG A 335 -12.01 -6.92 3.24
N VAL A 336 -11.94 -6.94 1.92
CA VAL A 336 -11.02 -7.78 1.16
C VAL A 336 -9.95 -6.88 0.56
N SER A 337 -8.69 -7.29 0.64
CA SER A 337 -7.58 -6.56 0.03
C SER A 337 -6.66 -7.48 -0.75
N HIS A 338 -6.05 -6.94 -1.81
CA HIS A 338 -5.17 -7.70 -2.71
C HIS A 338 -3.96 -6.86 -3.17
N PRO A 339 -2.73 -7.38 -3.03
CA PRO A 339 -1.53 -6.73 -3.55
C PRO A 339 -1.30 -7.10 -5.02
N PHE A 340 -1.73 -6.22 -5.93
CA PHE A 340 -1.50 -6.37 -7.37
C PHE A 340 -0.02 -6.31 -7.73
N ILE A 341 0.75 -5.46 -7.05
CA ILE A 341 2.21 -5.39 -7.15
C ILE A 341 2.78 -5.47 -5.74
N ARG A 342 3.76 -6.35 -5.55
CA ARG A 342 4.48 -6.52 -4.28
C ARG A 342 5.96 -6.72 -4.58
N SER A 343 6.78 -5.72 -4.28
CA SER A 343 8.24 -5.76 -4.33
C SER A 343 8.84 -4.94 -3.19
N ARG A 344 10.17 -4.91 -3.05
CA ARG A 344 10.82 -4.05 -2.06
C ARG A 344 10.66 -2.58 -2.39
N GLY A 345 10.75 -2.20 -3.66
CA GLY A 345 10.78 -0.79 -4.09
C GLY A 345 9.48 -0.23 -4.67
N LYS A 346 8.46 -1.07 -4.90
CA LYS A 346 7.19 -0.67 -5.51
C LYS A 346 6.05 -1.59 -5.12
N ASN A 347 4.96 -1.05 -4.58
CA ASN A 347 3.79 -1.83 -4.19
C ASN A 347 2.50 -1.15 -4.65
N LEU A 348 1.53 -1.96 -5.09
CA LEU A 348 0.18 -1.51 -5.46
C LEU A 348 -0.83 -2.44 -4.79
N LYS A 349 -1.63 -1.91 -3.88
CA LYS A 349 -2.66 -2.63 -3.13
C LYS A 349 -4.03 -2.05 -3.42
N GLY A 350 -4.99 -2.91 -3.75
CA GLY A 350 -6.40 -2.56 -3.80
C GLY A 350 -7.17 -3.15 -2.63
N HIS A 351 -8.30 -2.54 -2.31
CA HIS A 351 -9.25 -3.10 -1.37
C HIS A 351 -10.69 -2.72 -1.69
N PHE A 352 -11.60 -3.55 -1.21
CA PHE A 352 -13.04 -3.33 -1.24
C PHE A 352 -13.60 -3.71 0.13
N GLY A 353 -14.52 -2.91 0.66
CA GLY A 353 -15.06 -3.11 1.99
C GLY A 353 -16.50 -2.64 2.14
N PHE A 354 -17.10 -3.15 3.21
CA PHE A 354 -18.43 -2.79 3.67
C PHE A 354 -18.36 -2.53 5.17
N THR A 355 -18.91 -1.40 5.61
CA THR A 355 -19.04 -1.03 7.02
C THR A 355 -20.50 -0.76 7.35
N SER A 356 -21.02 -1.47 8.35
CA SER A 356 -22.31 -1.20 8.96
C SER A 356 -22.08 -0.52 10.30
N ARG A 357 -22.53 0.73 10.45
CA ARG A 357 -22.40 1.50 11.69
C ARG A 357 -23.76 1.98 12.16
N ASN A 358 -24.04 1.83 13.45
CA ASN A 358 -25.18 2.45 14.11
C ASN A 358 -24.64 3.33 15.24
N SER A 359 -25.17 4.53 15.39
CA SER A 359 -24.82 5.43 16.48
C SER A 359 -26.06 6.15 16.97
N GLU A 360 -26.20 6.25 18.29
CA GLU A 360 -27.33 6.89 18.95
C GLU A 360 -26.78 7.87 20.00
N THR A 361 -27.53 8.92 20.28
CA THR A 361 -27.19 9.87 21.34
C THR A 361 -28.45 10.29 22.04
N ASP A 362 -28.42 10.20 23.35
CA ASP A 362 -29.48 10.58 24.25
C ASP A 362 -29.06 11.86 25.01
N LEU A 363 -30.04 12.69 25.35
CA LEU A 363 -29.86 13.90 26.13
C LEU A 363 -31.00 13.95 27.14
N LEU A 364 -30.68 14.02 28.44
CA LEU A 364 -31.64 13.99 29.54
C LEU A 364 -32.63 12.81 29.41
N GLY A 365 -32.13 11.63 29.02
CA GLY A 365 -32.92 10.40 28.84
C GLY A 365 -33.81 10.37 27.59
N ALA A 366 -33.80 11.40 26.75
CA ALA A 366 -34.51 11.42 25.47
C ALA A 366 -33.56 11.17 24.31
N ASN A 367 -33.91 10.25 23.40
CA ASN A 367 -33.14 9.99 22.20
C ASN A 367 -33.24 11.16 21.22
N ILE A 368 -32.13 11.86 21.02
CA ILE A 368 -32.06 13.04 20.15
C ILE A 368 -31.49 12.71 18.78
N THR A 369 -30.61 11.71 18.67
CA THR A 369 -30.01 11.32 17.39
C THR A 369 -29.93 9.81 17.23
N LYS A 370 -30.13 9.35 15.99
CA LYS A 370 -30.08 7.95 15.58
C LYS A 370 -29.61 7.86 14.13
N ASP A 371 -28.32 7.59 13.95
CA ASP A 371 -27.68 7.47 12.65
C ASP A 371 -27.32 6.02 12.35
N ARG A 372 -27.84 5.49 11.23
CA ARG A 372 -27.50 4.17 10.71
C ARG A 372 -26.88 4.31 9.32
N LEU A 373 -25.59 4.04 9.23
CA LEU A 373 -24.81 4.15 8.01
C LEU A 373 -24.43 2.77 7.49
N ARG A 374 -24.61 2.55 6.19
CA ARG A 374 -24.04 1.43 5.45
C ARG A 374 -23.15 1.99 4.36
N ILE A 375 -21.88 1.62 4.42
CA ILE A 375 -20.84 2.26 3.61
C ILE A 375 -20.15 1.16 2.81
N LEU A 376 -20.21 1.27 1.48
CA LEU A 376 -19.29 0.55 0.60
C LEU A 376 -18.08 1.44 0.36
N ASN A 377 -16.88 0.87 0.46
CA ASN A 377 -15.66 1.58 0.14
C ASN A 377 -14.75 0.76 -0.75
N MET A 378 -14.08 1.43 -1.69
CA MET A 378 -13.01 0.85 -2.48
C MET A 378 -11.86 1.83 -2.57
N GLY A 379 -10.64 1.32 -2.53
CA GLY A 379 -9.47 2.16 -2.60
C GLY A 379 -8.26 1.45 -3.15
N MET A 380 -7.31 2.26 -3.60
CA MET A 380 -6.00 1.83 -4.07
C MET A 380 -4.92 2.64 -3.36
N ALA A 381 -3.85 1.97 -2.98
CA ALA A 381 -2.64 2.57 -2.45
C ALA A 381 -1.44 2.13 -3.29
N TYR A 382 -0.65 3.10 -3.71
CA TYR A 382 0.55 2.91 -4.50
C TYR A 382 1.74 3.57 -3.82
N ASP A 383 2.71 2.76 -3.40
CA ASP A 383 3.97 3.24 -2.85
C ASP A 383 5.16 2.83 -3.70
N PHE A 384 6.15 3.71 -3.79
CA PHE A 384 7.35 3.48 -4.61
C PHE A 384 8.54 4.32 -4.14
N VAL A 385 9.74 3.78 -4.38
CA VAL A 385 11.01 4.52 -4.26
C VAL A 385 11.32 5.23 -5.57
N ASP A 386 11.64 6.52 -5.51
CA ASP A 386 12.04 7.30 -6.68
C ASP A 386 13.56 7.40 -6.85
N ARG A 387 13.98 8.03 -7.95
CA ARG A 387 15.39 8.27 -8.29
C ARG A 387 16.18 9.12 -7.29
N PHE A 388 15.50 9.86 -6.42
CA PHE A 388 16.09 10.69 -5.37
C PHE A 388 16.14 9.94 -4.03
N ARG A 389 15.91 8.62 -4.04
CA ARG A 389 15.84 7.77 -2.85
C ARG A 389 14.73 8.20 -1.88
N GLY A 390 13.72 8.91 -2.38
CA GLY A 390 12.52 9.25 -1.63
C GLY A 390 11.47 8.15 -1.73
N VAL A 391 10.81 7.83 -0.62
CA VAL A 391 9.69 6.90 -0.59
C VAL A 391 8.39 7.70 -0.71
N ASN A 392 7.60 7.42 -1.73
CA ASN A 392 6.35 8.11 -2.01
C ASN A 392 5.19 7.15 -1.79
N LEU A 393 4.05 7.66 -1.31
CA LEU A 393 2.79 6.93 -1.20
C LEU A 393 1.66 7.82 -1.71
N ILE A 394 0.80 7.22 -2.52
CA ILE A 394 -0.42 7.81 -3.07
C ILE A 394 -1.57 6.86 -2.74
N SER A 395 -2.56 7.31 -1.99
CA SER A 395 -3.80 6.56 -1.73
C SER A 395 -5.02 7.33 -2.25
N VAL A 396 -5.99 6.59 -2.78
CA VAL A 396 -7.29 7.11 -3.20
C VAL A 396 -8.36 6.14 -2.73
N ASP A 397 -9.41 6.69 -2.12
CA ASP A 397 -10.52 5.95 -1.52
C ASP A 397 -11.85 6.58 -1.90
N LEU A 398 -12.72 5.77 -2.51
CA LEU A 398 -14.09 6.11 -2.84
C LEU A 398 -15.03 5.39 -1.87
N ALA A 399 -15.82 6.15 -1.12
CA ALA A 399 -16.86 5.65 -0.23
C ALA A 399 -18.24 6.06 -0.72
N LYS A 400 -19.18 5.13 -0.73
CA LYS A 400 -20.58 5.33 -1.06
C LYS A 400 -21.45 4.84 0.09
N GLY A 401 -22.20 5.75 0.67
CA GLY A 401 -23.31 5.42 1.55
C GLY A 401 -24.46 4.83 0.73
N ILE A 402 -25.02 3.72 1.19
CA ILE A 402 -26.11 2.99 0.52
C ILE A 402 -27.32 2.85 1.42
N ASP A 403 -28.51 2.92 0.82
CA ASP A 403 -29.77 2.67 1.49
C ASP A 403 -30.07 1.16 1.53
N PHE A 404 -29.41 0.47 2.47
CA PHE A 404 -29.52 -0.97 2.68
C PHE A 404 -29.54 -1.26 4.17
N LEU A 405 -30.08 -2.42 4.61
CA LEU A 405 -30.08 -2.84 6.03
C LEU A 405 -30.53 -1.74 7.02
N ASN A 406 -31.63 -1.05 6.68
CA ASN A 406 -32.24 -0.01 7.51
C ASN A 406 -31.29 1.17 7.78
N ALA A 407 -30.63 1.65 6.72
CA ALA A 407 -29.87 2.90 6.77
C ALA A 407 -30.83 4.08 7.02
N THR A 408 -30.37 5.11 7.71
CA THR A 408 -31.22 6.27 8.01
C THR A 408 -31.38 7.14 6.78
N GLY A 409 -32.60 7.34 6.30
CA GLY A 409 -32.87 8.17 5.12
C GLY A 409 -32.58 9.65 5.36
N ALA A 410 -32.26 10.37 4.28
CA ALA A 410 -32.15 11.82 4.32
C ALA A 410 -33.48 12.46 4.77
N GLY A 411 -33.41 13.46 5.66
CA GLY A 411 -34.60 14.12 6.22
C GLY A 411 -35.32 13.34 7.34
N SER A 412 -34.72 12.29 7.89
CA SER A 412 -35.25 11.62 9.08
C SER A 412 -35.24 12.55 10.31
N ALA A 413 -36.24 12.42 11.19
CA ALA A 413 -36.44 13.35 12.31
C ALA A 413 -35.28 13.41 13.33
N ASN A 414 -34.56 12.29 13.54
CA ASN A 414 -33.49 12.17 14.54
C ASN A 414 -32.10 12.06 13.90
N LEU A 415 -31.84 12.77 12.80
CA LEU A 415 -30.49 12.81 12.24
C LEU A 415 -29.54 13.60 13.15
N SER A 416 -28.29 13.13 13.32
CA SER A 416 -27.27 13.91 14.05
C SER A 416 -26.98 15.27 13.44
N ARG A 417 -27.31 15.43 12.14
CA ARG A 417 -27.17 16.66 11.37
C ARG A 417 -28.44 16.84 10.54
N ALA A 418 -29.06 18.02 10.62
CA ALA A 418 -30.30 18.31 9.88
C ALA A 418 -30.16 18.06 8.36
N ASP A 419 -29.02 18.43 7.77
CA ASP A 419 -28.70 18.19 6.35
C ASP A 419 -27.90 16.89 6.12
N GLY A 420 -27.85 16.01 7.12
CA GLY A 420 -27.12 14.75 7.08
C GLY A 420 -27.67 13.81 6.01
N ARG A 421 -26.77 13.26 5.18
CA ARG A 421 -27.12 12.29 4.14
C ARG A 421 -26.38 10.99 4.32
N SER A 422 -27.13 9.90 4.47
CA SER A 422 -26.58 8.54 4.54
C SER A 422 -26.26 7.95 3.17
N ASP A 423 -26.77 8.52 2.09
CA ASP A 423 -26.54 8.12 0.69
C ASP A 423 -25.37 8.89 0.03
N PHE A 424 -24.43 9.38 0.84
CA PHE A 424 -23.33 10.23 0.41
C PHE A 424 -22.38 9.52 -0.57
N THR A 425 -21.72 10.30 -1.43
CA THR A 425 -20.52 9.86 -2.16
C THR A 425 -19.35 10.69 -1.66
N LYS A 426 -18.28 10.04 -1.21
CA LYS A 426 -17.07 10.69 -0.71
C LYS A 426 -15.85 10.14 -1.42
N LEU A 427 -15.04 11.03 -1.99
CA LEU A 427 -13.69 10.73 -2.46
C LEU A 427 -12.68 11.30 -1.45
N SER A 428 -11.71 10.50 -1.05
CA SER A 428 -10.56 10.91 -0.25
C SER A 428 -9.27 10.43 -0.89
N GLY A 429 -8.16 11.10 -0.59
CA GLY A 429 -6.86 10.64 -0.99
C GLY A 429 -5.76 11.29 -0.17
N ASP A 430 -4.64 10.60 -0.05
CA ASP A 430 -3.47 11.03 0.71
C ASP A 430 -2.23 10.96 -0.17
N LEU A 431 -1.32 11.92 0.04
CA LEU A 431 -0.01 11.99 -0.59
C LEU A 431 1.03 12.11 0.51
N LEU A 432 1.98 11.18 0.54
CA LEU A 432 3.08 11.16 1.50
C LEU A 432 4.41 11.02 0.75
N ARG A 433 5.41 11.79 1.18
CA ARG A 433 6.81 11.63 0.78
C ARG A 433 7.69 11.56 2.01
N LEU A 434 8.54 10.52 2.08
CA LEU A 434 9.62 10.40 3.06
C LEU A 434 10.95 10.54 2.34
N GLN A 435 11.83 11.41 2.84
CA GLN A 435 13.13 11.71 2.25
C GLN A 435 14.17 11.79 3.37
N GLN A 436 15.25 11.01 3.25
CA GLN A 436 16.43 11.20 4.10
C GLN A 436 17.25 12.37 3.56
N LEU A 437 17.61 13.31 4.44
CA LEU A 437 18.36 14.53 4.13
C LEU A 437 19.73 14.48 4.83
N GLY A 438 20.61 13.57 4.37
CA GLY A 438 21.95 13.40 4.93
C GLY A 438 22.05 12.31 5.98
#